data_AF-A0AAJ1X6A1-F1
#
_entry.id   AF-A0AAJ1X6A1-F1
#
_cell.length_a   1.000
_cell.length_b   1.000
_cell.length_c   1.000
_cell.angle_alpha   90.00
_cell.angle_beta   90.00
_cell.angle_gamma   90.00
#
_symmetry.space_group_name_H-M   'P 1'
#
loop_
_entity.id
_entity.type
_entity.pdbx_description
1 polymer ?
#
loop_
_entity_poly.entity_id
_entity_poly.type
_entity_poly.pdbx_seq_one_letter_code
_entity_poly.pdbx_strand_id
1 'polypeptide(L)'
;MSAIRHLWTHNRPAFVLFLAATLVAGFFLVRLALFSIYWADPAHRNLTPEPWMTPGYIAFSWGIDPKLLIDGLDVPPHGRPTLMDIARSRGTDVSQVIDEVEALLAIYAPPAPDGPAPKGPAQE
;
A
#
# COMPACT_ATOMS: atom_id res chain seq x y z
N MET A 1 -22.92 -25.19 36.65
CA MET A 1 -21.73 -25.09 35.76
C MET A 1 -21.41 -26.44 35.12
N SER A 2 -22.24 -26.93 34.18
CA SER A 2 -22.05 -28.28 33.58
C SER A 2 -22.20 -28.34 32.06
N ALA A 3 -22.66 -27.28 31.39
CA ALA A 3 -22.84 -27.25 29.94
C ALA A 3 -21.49 -27.29 29.19
N ILE A 4 -20.47 -26.60 29.71
CA ILE A 4 -19.12 -26.55 29.13
C ILE A 4 -18.46 -27.94 29.13
N ARG A 5 -18.68 -28.74 30.18
CA ARG A 5 -18.08 -30.08 30.30
C ARG A 5 -18.74 -31.12 29.39
N HIS A 6 -20.02 -30.95 29.09
CA HIS A 6 -20.80 -31.88 28.26
C HIS A 6 -20.55 -31.69 26.75
N LEU A 7 -20.27 -30.47 26.30
CA LEU A 7 -19.83 -30.20 24.93
C LEU A 7 -18.40 -30.70 24.67
N TRP A 8 -17.55 -30.70 25.70
CA TRP A 8 -16.15 -31.06 25.60
C TRP A 8 -15.88 -32.58 25.48
N THR A 9 -16.86 -33.43 25.80
CA THR A 9 -16.73 -34.90 25.73
C THR A 9 -17.30 -35.52 24.46
N HIS A 10 -18.24 -34.88 23.76
CA HIS A 10 -18.91 -35.50 22.58
C HIS A 10 -18.50 -34.88 21.24
N ASN A 11 -18.07 -33.61 21.19
CA ASN A 11 -17.78 -32.92 19.92
C ASN A 11 -16.50 -32.04 19.98
N ARG A 12 -15.42 -32.56 20.58
CA ARG A 12 -14.07 -31.93 20.51
C ARG A 12 -13.69 -31.42 19.11
N PRO A 13 -13.88 -32.18 18.01
CA PRO A 13 -13.55 -31.66 16.69
C PRO A 13 -14.41 -30.47 16.30
N ALA A 14 -15.71 -30.44 16.65
CA ALA A 14 -16.58 -29.32 16.34
C ALA A 14 -16.14 -28.03 17.07
N PHE A 15 -15.71 -28.15 18.33
CA PHE A 15 -15.22 -27.01 19.10
C PHE A 15 -13.88 -26.47 18.54
N VAL A 16 -12.96 -27.35 18.18
CA VAL A 16 -11.68 -26.97 17.55
C VAL A 16 -11.91 -26.33 16.18
N LEU A 17 -12.79 -26.90 15.36
CA LEU A 17 -13.16 -26.36 14.05
C LEU A 17 -13.83 -24.99 14.18
N PHE A 18 -14.70 -24.80 15.16
CA PHE A 18 -15.34 -23.52 15.42
C PHE A 18 -14.32 -22.44 15.83
N LEU A 19 -13.38 -22.79 16.70
CA LEU A 19 -12.33 -21.87 17.13
C LEU A 19 -11.39 -21.53 15.96
N ALA A 20 -10.99 -22.52 15.17
CA ALA A 20 -10.17 -22.32 13.97
C ALA A 20 -10.88 -21.44 12.94
N ALA A 21 -12.17 -21.69 12.66
CA ALA A 21 -12.97 -20.88 11.74
C ALA A 21 -13.07 -19.43 12.22
N THR A 22 -13.22 -19.21 13.53
CA THR A 22 -13.27 -17.86 14.12
C THR A 22 -11.94 -17.12 13.94
N LEU A 23 -10.81 -17.79 14.16
CA LEU A 23 -9.49 -17.20 13.94
C LEU A 23 -9.25 -16.84 12.47
N VAL A 24 -9.65 -17.73 11.54
CA VAL A 24 -9.55 -17.48 10.10
C VAL A 24 -10.45 -16.30 9.70
N ALA A 25 -11.70 -16.26 10.15
CA ALA A 25 -12.60 -15.16 9.88
C ALA A 25 -12.07 -13.82 10.42
N GLY A 26 -11.52 -13.81 11.64
CA GLY A 26 -10.87 -12.63 12.23
C GLY A 26 -9.67 -12.15 11.42
N PHE A 27 -8.83 -13.07 10.97
CA PHE A 27 -7.69 -12.74 10.08
C PHE A 27 -8.16 -12.07 8.79
N PHE A 28 -9.17 -12.63 8.13
CA PHE A 28 -9.72 -12.04 6.90
C PHE A 28 -10.41 -10.71 7.15
N LEU A 29 -11.10 -10.54 8.28
CA LEU A 29 -11.76 -9.28 8.63
C LEU A 29 -10.73 -8.16 8.85
N VAL A 30 -9.65 -8.45 9.59
CA VAL A 30 -8.56 -7.47 9.80
C VAL A 30 -7.89 -7.14 8.46
N ARG A 31 -7.55 -8.16 7.65
CA ARG A 31 -6.98 -7.95 6.31
C ARG A 31 -7.88 -7.10 5.42
N LEU A 32 -9.18 -7.37 5.42
CA LEU A 32 -10.17 -6.62 4.65
C LEU A 32 -10.34 -5.19 5.19
N ALA A 33 -10.33 -5.00 6.52
CA ALA A 33 -10.42 -3.67 7.12
C ALA A 33 -9.19 -2.82 6.78
N LEU A 34 -7.98 -3.40 6.87
CA LEU A 34 -6.75 -2.74 6.44
C LEU A 34 -6.82 -2.35 4.95
N PHE A 35 -7.24 -3.28 4.09
CA PHE A 35 -7.42 -3.01 2.67
C PHE A 35 -8.52 -1.97 2.42
N SER A 36 -9.66 -2.04 3.11
CA SER A 36 -10.77 -1.11 2.92
C SER A 36 -10.43 0.29 3.42
N ILE A 37 -9.67 0.42 4.51
CA ILE A 37 -9.16 1.71 4.99
C ILE A 37 -8.14 2.26 3.99
N TYR A 38 -7.26 1.40 3.46
CA TYR A 38 -6.32 1.74 2.38
C TYR A 38 -7.05 2.28 1.14
N TRP A 39 -8.14 1.66 0.69
CA TRP A 39 -8.94 2.17 -0.44
C TRP A 39 -9.90 3.32 -0.10
N ALA A 40 -10.13 3.60 1.18
CA ALA A 40 -11.08 4.63 1.64
C ALA A 40 -10.42 5.98 1.88
N ASP A 41 -9.09 6.11 1.78
CA ASP A 41 -8.43 7.41 1.88
C ASP A 41 -8.75 8.25 0.63
N PRO A 42 -9.50 9.37 0.77
CA PRO A 42 -9.87 10.24 -0.34
C PRO A 42 -8.69 10.93 -1.04
N ALA A 43 -7.45 10.74 -0.60
CA ALA A 43 -6.23 11.15 -1.32
C ALA A 43 -6.00 10.42 -2.67
N HIS A 44 -6.61 9.26 -2.89
CA HIS A 44 -6.45 8.42 -4.11
C HIS A 44 -7.09 9.00 -5.40
N ARG A 45 -7.56 10.25 -5.41
CA ARG A 45 -8.28 10.81 -6.57
C ARG A 45 -7.39 11.29 -7.71
N ASN A 46 -6.07 11.37 -7.52
CA ASN A 46 -5.11 11.71 -8.57
C ASN A 46 -4.17 10.51 -8.75
N LEU A 47 -4.17 9.94 -9.97
CA LEU A 47 -3.31 8.84 -10.47
C LEU A 47 -2.55 8.06 -9.38
N THR A 48 -3.21 7.01 -8.85
CA THR A 48 -2.62 6.10 -7.87
C THR A 48 -1.28 5.57 -8.38
N PRO A 49 -0.16 5.80 -7.67
CA PRO A 49 1.14 5.25 -8.03
C PRO A 49 1.05 3.73 -8.15
N GLU A 50 1.32 3.19 -9.34
CA GLU A 50 1.22 1.75 -9.57
C GLU A 50 2.55 1.03 -9.27
N PRO A 51 2.52 -0.27 -8.88
CA PRO A 51 3.71 -1.04 -8.49
C PRO A 51 4.83 -1.10 -9.55
N TRP A 52 4.46 -0.98 -10.82
CA TRP A 52 5.38 -1.01 -11.96
C TRP A 52 6.01 0.36 -12.25
N MET A 53 5.50 1.44 -11.64
CA MET A 53 6.02 2.78 -11.86
C MET A 53 7.36 2.97 -11.16
N THR A 54 8.18 3.84 -11.73
CA THR A 54 9.45 4.25 -11.11
C THR A 54 9.25 5.54 -10.32
N PRO A 55 9.97 5.75 -9.20
CA PRO A 55 9.87 6.98 -8.42
C PRO A 55 10.06 8.24 -9.26
N GLY A 56 10.99 8.22 -10.23
CA GLY A 56 11.22 9.34 -11.14
C GLY A 56 10.07 9.59 -12.12
N TYR A 57 9.34 8.56 -12.55
CA TYR A 57 8.16 8.72 -13.39
C TYR A 57 6.99 9.32 -12.60
N ILE A 58 6.82 8.90 -11.35
CA ILE A 58 5.81 9.45 -10.45
C ILE A 58 6.11 10.93 -10.18
N ALA A 59 7.36 11.26 -9.82
CA ALA A 59 7.80 12.64 -9.62
C ALA A 59 7.43 13.55 -10.80
N PHE A 60 7.67 13.04 -12.01
CA PHE A 60 7.40 13.75 -13.25
C PHE A 60 5.89 13.96 -13.48
N SER A 61 5.06 12.95 -13.23
CA SER A 61 3.60 13.07 -13.38
C SER A 61 2.97 14.06 -12.40
N TRP A 62 3.62 14.28 -11.24
CA TRP A 62 3.19 15.22 -10.20
C TRP A 62 3.93 16.57 -10.26
N GLY A 63 4.86 16.76 -11.19
CA GLY A 63 5.61 18.01 -11.38
C GLY A 63 6.59 18.35 -10.25
N ILE A 64 7.07 17.36 -9.51
CA ILE A 64 8.05 17.53 -8.41
C ILE A 64 9.46 17.09 -8.82
N ASP A 65 10.49 17.58 -8.12
CA ASP A 65 11.88 17.17 -8.36
C ASP A 65 12.06 15.66 -8.07
N PRO A 66 12.49 14.85 -9.07
CA PRO A 66 12.72 13.42 -8.88
C PRO A 66 13.68 13.08 -7.74
N LYS A 67 14.62 13.97 -7.41
CA LYS A 67 15.57 13.75 -6.31
C LYS A 67 14.88 13.65 -4.96
N LEU A 68 13.79 14.40 -4.74
CA LEU A 68 13.05 14.36 -3.47
C LEU A 68 12.43 12.99 -3.23
N LEU A 69 11.90 12.36 -4.28
CA LEU A 69 11.38 11.00 -4.19
C LEU A 69 12.50 9.97 -4.13
N ILE A 70 13.60 10.13 -4.88
CA ILE A 70 14.73 9.20 -4.87
C ILE A 70 15.42 9.16 -3.49
N ASP A 71 15.65 10.34 -2.89
CA ASP A 71 16.27 10.47 -1.57
C ASP A 71 15.30 10.02 -0.46
N GLY A 72 14.01 10.37 -0.57
CA GLY A 72 12.99 9.98 0.40
C GLY A 72 12.71 8.47 0.42
N LEU A 73 12.81 7.80 -0.74
CA LEU A 73 12.65 6.35 -0.88
C LEU A 73 13.99 5.58 -0.82
N ASP A 74 15.08 6.20 -0.37
CA ASP A 74 16.42 5.58 -0.27
C ASP A 74 16.74 4.67 -1.48
N VAL A 75 16.43 5.17 -2.68
CA VAL A 75 16.49 4.36 -3.89
C VAL A 75 17.95 4.10 -4.20
N PRO A 76 18.37 2.84 -4.45
CA PRO A 76 19.75 2.55 -4.76
C PRO A 76 20.21 3.41 -5.95
N PRO A 77 21.40 4.03 -5.89
CA PRO A 77 21.86 5.03 -6.86
C PRO A 77 22.09 4.46 -8.27
N HIS A 78 21.98 3.14 -8.44
CA HIS A 78 22.19 2.45 -9.70
C HIS A 78 20.95 1.63 -10.07
N GLY A 79 20.42 1.91 -11.27
CA GLY A 79 19.17 1.34 -11.77
C GLY A 79 18.00 2.30 -11.57
N ARG A 80 16.97 2.18 -12.42
CA ARG A 80 15.67 2.83 -12.21
C ARG A 80 14.70 1.77 -11.69
N PRO A 81 14.84 1.33 -10.41
CA PRO A 81 14.00 0.26 -9.89
C PRO A 81 12.54 0.72 -9.84
N THR A 82 11.62 -0.21 -10.06
CA THR A 82 10.19 0.02 -9.87
C THR A 82 9.88 0.06 -8.37
N LEU A 83 8.71 0.60 -7.99
CA LEU A 83 8.25 0.53 -6.58
C LEU A 83 8.22 -0.92 -6.07
N MET A 84 7.87 -1.88 -6.92
CA MET A 84 7.89 -3.30 -6.57
C MET A 84 9.31 -3.84 -6.35
N ASP A 85 10.30 -3.38 -7.11
CA ASP A 85 11.69 -3.78 -6.89
C ASP A 85 12.26 -3.18 -5.59
N ILE A 86 11.84 -1.96 -5.25
CA ILE A 86 12.18 -1.29 -3.98
C ILE A 86 11.55 -2.03 -2.79
N ALA A 87 10.28 -2.42 -2.90
CA ALA A 87 9.61 -3.21 -1.88
C ALA A 87 10.30 -4.57 -1.68
N ARG A 88 10.66 -5.23 -2.79
CA ARG A 88 11.36 -6.51 -2.77
C ARG A 88 12.76 -6.40 -2.16
N SER A 89 13.51 -5.33 -2.44
CA SER A 89 14.85 -5.14 -1.86
C SER A 89 14.79 -4.85 -0.36
N ARG A 90 13.73 -4.17 0.10
CA ARG A 90 13.51 -3.83 1.52
C ARG A 90 12.81 -4.94 2.32
N GLY A 91 12.27 -5.95 1.66
CA GLY A 91 11.48 -7.01 2.30
C GLY A 91 10.13 -6.50 2.84
N THR A 92 9.62 -5.39 2.28
CA THR A 92 8.36 -4.76 2.68
C THR A 92 7.26 -5.04 1.65
N ASP A 93 6.01 -4.73 1.99
CA ASP A 93 4.94 -4.73 1.00
C ASP A 93 5.09 -3.53 0.04
N VAL A 94 4.65 -3.69 -1.21
CA VAL A 94 4.70 -2.60 -2.21
C VAL A 94 3.72 -1.47 -1.86
N SER A 95 2.62 -1.79 -1.17
CA SER A 95 1.69 -0.80 -0.64
C SER A 95 2.37 0.16 0.34
N GLN A 96 3.24 -0.35 1.23
CA GLN A 96 3.98 0.50 2.17
C GLN A 96 4.95 1.46 1.46
N VAL A 97 5.53 1.05 0.33
CA VAL A 97 6.39 1.92 -0.50
C VAL A 97 5.56 2.97 -1.23
N ILE A 98 4.35 2.61 -1.67
CA ILE A 98 3.39 3.53 -2.28
C ILE A 98 2.93 4.59 -1.25
N ASP A 99 2.60 4.18 -0.03
CA ASP A 99 2.21 5.09 1.06
C ASP A 99 3.32 6.10 1.37
N GLU A 100 4.58 5.66 1.35
CA GLU A 100 5.75 6.51 1.59
C GLU A 100 5.95 7.53 0.45
N VAL A 101 5.73 7.13 -0.80
CA VAL A 101 5.69 8.04 -1.95
C VAL A 101 4.54 9.04 -1.81
N GLU A 102 3.35 8.60 -1.43
CA GLU A 102 2.19 9.47 -1.25
C GLU A 102 2.38 10.48 -0.12
N ALA A 103 3.00 10.09 0.99
CA ALA A 103 3.38 11.00 2.07
C ALA A 103 4.35 12.08 1.58
N LEU A 104 5.34 11.71 0.77
CA LEU A 104 6.26 12.68 0.15
C LEU A 104 5.53 13.59 -0.84
N LEU A 105 4.60 13.05 -1.64
CA LEU A 105 3.76 13.84 -2.54
C LEU A 105 2.88 14.83 -1.76
N ALA A 106 2.28 14.44 -0.63
CA ALA A 106 1.48 15.34 0.19
C ALA A 106 2.29 16.52 0.76
N ILE A 107 3.60 16.34 0.97
CA ILE A 107 4.51 17.37 1.46
C ILE A 107 4.99 18.29 0.34
N TYR A 108 5.33 17.73 -0.82
CA TYR A 108 6.06 18.44 -1.88
C TYR A 108 5.23 18.75 -3.14
N ALA A 109 4.07 18.12 -3.32
CA ALA A 109 3.22 18.40 -4.47
C ALA A 109 2.65 19.82 -4.35
N PRO A 110 2.78 20.64 -5.40
CA PRO A 110 2.11 21.93 -5.43
C PRO A 110 0.59 21.73 -5.36
N PRO A 111 -0.16 22.66 -4.72
CA PRO A 111 -1.62 22.62 -4.77
C PRO A 111 -2.05 22.57 -6.23
N ALA A 112 -2.91 21.60 -6.56
CA ALA A 112 -3.28 21.27 -7.93
C ALA A 112 -3.62 22.55 -8.71
N PRO A 113 -2.92 22.85 -9.82
CA PRO A 113 -3.31 23.97 -10.65
C PRO A 113 -4.69 23.67 -11.23
N ASP A 114 -5.59 24.65 -11.22
CA ASP A 114 -6.96 24.58 -11.75
C ASP A 114 -7.02 24.41 -13.29
N GLY A 115 -5.99 23.82 -13.91
CA GLY A 115 -5.78 23.73 -15.35
C GLY A 115 -5.02 22.47 -15.76
N PRO A 116 -5.07 22.10 -17.06
CA PRO A 116 -4.53 20.82 -17.54
C PRO A 116 -3.03 20.72 -17.28
N ALA A 117 -2.61 19.54 -16.80
CA ALA A 117 -1.25 19.20 -16.42
C ALA A 117 -0.21 19.68 -17.46
N PRO A 118 0.96 20.18 -17.01
CA PRO A 118 2.02 20.60 -17.92
C PRO A 118 2.44 19.42 -18.79
N LYS A 119 2.34 19.60 -20.12
CA LYS A 119 2.84 18.64 -21.10
C LYS A 119 4.35 18.48 -20.88
N GLY A 120 4.75 17.27 -20.52
CA GLY A 120 6.14 16.85 -20.48
C GLY A 120 6.88 17.16 -21.79
N PRO A 121 8.22 17.37 -21.77
CA PRO A 121 8.93 17.72 -22.98
C PRO A 121 8.80 16.57 -23.99
N ALA A 122 8.46 16.95 -25.23
CA ALA A 122 8.51 16.07 -26.38
C ALA A 122 9.87 15.37 -26.39
N GLN A 123 9.85 14.05 -26.23
CA GLN A 123 11.01 13.21 -26.50
C GLN A 123 11.15 13.21 -28.03
N GLU A 124 12.15 13.94 -28.53
CA GLU A 124 12.67 13.86 -29.92
C GLU A 124 13.24 12.48 -30.23
#